data_AF-A0A6B2LT00-F1
#
_entry.id   AF-A0A6B2LT00-F1
#
_cell.length_a   1.000
_cell.length_b   1.000
_cell.length_c   1.000
_cell.angle_alpha   90.00
_cell.angle_beta   90.00
_cell.angle_gamma   90.00
#
_symmetry.space_group_name_H-M   'P 1'
#
loop_
_entity.id
_entity.type
_entity.pdbx_description
1 polymer ?
#
loop_
_entity_poly.entity_id
_entity_poly.type
_entity_poly.pdbx_seq_one_letter_code
_entity_poly.pdbx_strand_id
1 'polypeptide(L)'
;MLLSSKLFKDAELVRSREKSVLDGLDCVVDVGDVYDPSRHRYDHHQRGFNETLSDKHNTKLSSAGLIYKHFGKEIIKTQLGL
;
A
#
# COMPACT_ATOMS: atom_id res chain seq x y z
N MET A 1 -5.12 -7.01 4.19
CA MET A 1 -4.59 -7.32 2.84
C MET A 1 -3.10 -7.59 2.87
N LEU A 2 -2.25 -6.66 3.34
CA LEU A 2 -0.80 -6.86 3.30
C LEU A 2 -0.30 -8.06 4.12
N LEU A 3 -0.90 -8.36 5.28
CA LEU A 3 -0.56 -9.56 6.06
C LEU A 3 -0.86 -10.89 5.34
N SER A 4 -1.52 -10.84 4.18
CA SER A 4 -1.74 -12.00 3.31
C SER A 4 -0.70 -12.10 2.18
N SER A 5 0.24 -11.16 2.07
CA SER A 5 1.34 -11.22 1.11
C SER A 5 2.55 -11.93 1.74
N LYS A 6 3.43 -12.50 0.91
CA LYS A 6 4.64 -13.18 1.41
C LYS A 6 5.57 -12.24 2.15
N LEU A 7 5.64 -10.97 1.74
CA LEU A 7 6.58 -10.00 2.28
C LEU A 7 6.20 -9.52 3.68
N PHE A 8 4.90 -9.40 3.98
CA PHE A 8 4.41 -8.79 5.23
C PHE A 8 3.57 -9.73 6.09
N LYS A 9 3.53 -11.04 5.79
CA LYS A 9 2.73 -12.01 6.56
C LYS A 9 3.04 -12.06 8.06
N ASP A 10 4.29 -11.77 8.43
CA ASP A 10 4.78 -11.80 9.81
C ASP A 10 5.03 -10.40 10.37
N ALA A 11 4.54 -9.35 9.69
CA ALA A 11 4.76 -7.97 10.11
C ALA A 11 3.93 -7.61 11.34
N GLU A 12 4.49 -6.76 12.20
CA GLU A 12 3.78 -6.14 13.32
C GLU A 12 3.00 -4.90 12.88
N LEU A 13 1.80 -4.71 13.44
CA LEU A 13 0.97 -3.54 13.13
C LEU A 13 1.29 -2.39 14.09
N VAL A 14 1.88 -1.32 13.55
CA VAL A 14 2.04 -0.04 14.23
C VAL A 14 0.98 0.94 13.75
N ARG A 15 0.27 1.61 14.68
CA ARG A 15 -0.71 2.66 14.36
C ARG A 15 -0.18 4.01 14.83
N SER A 16 0.19 4.87 13.88
CA SER A 16 0.68 6.22 14.17
C SER A 16 0.41 7.16 12.99
N ARG A 17 0.47 8.47 13.25
CA ARG A 17 0.54 9.54 12.23
C ARG A 17 1.78 10.42 12.40
N GLU A 18 2.58 10.17 13.43
CA GLU A 18 3.78 10.93 13.74
C GLU A 18 4.87 10.60 12.72
N LYS A 19 5.36 11.61 12.00
CA LYS A 19 6.34 11.42 10.92
C LYS A 19 7.59 10.68 11.38
N SER A 20 8.08 11.00 12.57
CA SER A 20 9.25 10.34 13.17
C SER A 20 9.05 8.84 13.38
N VAL A 21 7.82 8.38 13.63
CA VAL A 21 7.49 6.95 13.70
C VAL A 21 7.44 6.35 12.29
N LEU A 22 6.76 7.02 11.35
CA LEU A 22 6.54 6.53 9.99
C LEU A 22 7.84 6.38 9.19
N ASP A 23 8.84 7.24 9.43
CA ASP A 23 10.12 7.22 8.72
C ASP A 23 10.91 5.92 8.98
N GLY A 24 10.72 5.29 10.14
CA GLY A 24 11.38 4.03 10.51
C GLY A 24 10.64 2.75 10.12
N LEU A 25 9.42 2.83 9.58
CA LEU A 25 8.61 1.65 9.24
C LEU A 25 8.99 1.06 7.88
N ASP A 26 8.93 -0.26 7.78
CA ASP A 26 9.17 -1.00 6.53
C ASP A 26 8.11 -0.69 5.46
N CYS A 27 6.87 -0.47 5.89
CA CYS A 27 5.74 -0.14 5.03
C CYS A 27 4.81 0.86 5.73
N VAL A 28 4.28 1.83 4.98
CA VAL A 28 3.32 2.81 5.48
C VAL A 28 2.14 2.89 4.52
N VAL A 29 0.94 2.89 5.06
CA VAL A 29 -0.31 2.85 4.30
C VAL A 29 -1.24 3.94 4.82
N ASP A 30 -1.88 4.67 3.91
CA ASP A 30 -2.95 5.65 4.21
C ASP A 30 -2.55 6.94 4.94
N VAL A 31 -1.30 7.03 5.38
CA VAL A 31 -0.76 8.19 6.08
C VAL A 31 0.66 8.52 5.62
N GLY A 32 1.07 9.78 5.83
CA GLY A 32 2.43 10.24 5.53
C GLY A 32 2.57 11.04 4.23
N ASP A 33 1.47 11.23 3.47
CA ASP A 33 1.40 12.03 2.25
C ASP A 33 2.45 11.65 1.18
N VAL A 34 2.77 10.35 1.10
CA VAL A 34 3.75 9.81 0.15
C VAL A 34 3.22 8.53 -0.51
N TYR A 35 3.23 8.53 -1.84
CA TYR A 35 3.15 7.35 -2.68
C TYR A 35 4.51 7.05 -3.30
N ASP A 36 5.16 5.99 -2.81
CA ASP A 36 6.43 5.48 -3.34
C ASP A 36 6.45 3.95 -3.19
N PRO A 37 6.10 3.20 -4.26
CA PRO A 37 6.11 1.74 -4.23
C PRO A 37 7.48 1.13 -3.94
N SER A 38 8.58 1.82 -4.28
CA SER A 38 9.94 1.31 -4.06
C SER A 38 10.32 1.32 -2.58
N ARG A 39 9.68 2.19 -1.79
CA ARG A 39 9.83 2.31 -0.34
C ARG A 39 8.60 1.83 0.43
N HIS A 40 7.68 1.14 -0.23
CA HIS A 40 6.42 0.65 0.34
C HIS A 40 5.62 1.74 1.08
N ARG A 41 5.50 2.92 0.45
CA ARG A 41 4.66 4.03 0.91
C ARG A 41 3.41 4.10 0.03
N TYR A 42 2.24 3.90 0.62
CA TYR A 42 0.97 3.75 -0.08
C TYR A 42 -0.09 4.69 0.49
N ASP A 43 0.19 6.00 0.47
CA ASP A 43 -0.77 7.03 0.80
C ASP A 43 -1.26 7.75 -0.47
N HIS A 44 -2.56 8.06 -0.53
CA HIS A 44 -3.20 8.78 -1.63
C HIS A 44 -3.54 10.23 -1.28
N HIS A 45 -3.33 10.66 -0.03
CA HIS A 45 -3.68 12.01 0.43
C HIS A 45 -2.74 13.10 -0.08
N GLN A 46 -1.59 12.72 -0.64
CA GLN A 46 -0.63 13.68 -1.19
C GLN A 46 -1.24 14.59 -2.25
N ARG A 47 -0.88 15.88 -2.21
CA ARG A 47 -1.34 16.84 -3.21
C ARG A 47 -0.88 16.41 -4.60
N GLY A 48 -1.80 16.43 -5.57
CA GLY A 48 -1.50 16.05 -6.95
C GLY A 48 -1.44 14.53 -7.17
N PHE A 49 -1.90 13.71 -6.22
CA PHE A 49 -2.09 12.29 -6.44
C PHE A 49 -3.08 12.02 -7.58
N ASN A 50 -2.65 11.27 -8.58
CA ASN A 50 -3.43 10.92 -9.77
C ASN A 50 -3.23 9.46 -10.20
N GLU A 51 -2.69 8.60 -9.31
CA GLU A 51 -2.43 7.20 -9.65
C GLU A 51 -3.75 6.43 -9.87
N THR A 52 -3.83 5.74 -11.00
CA THR A 52 -4.94 4.83 -11.35
C THR A 52 -4.43 3.40 -11.50
N LEU A 53 -5.33 2.42 -11.67
CA LEU A 53 -4.92 1.01 -11.82
C LEU A 53 -4.08 0.78 -13.08
N SER A 54 -4.42 1.46 -14.17
CA SER A 54 -3.67 1.51 -15.43
C SER A 54 -4.20 2.66 -16.29
N ASP A 55 -3.57 2.92 -17.43
CA ASP A 55 -4.00 3.94 -18.40
C ASP A 55 -5.43 3.75 -18.94
N LYS A 56 -6.02 2.57 -18.72
CA LYS A 56 -7.42 2.26 -19.09
C LYS A 56 -8.43 2.64 -18.00
N HIS A 57 -7.97 3.13 -16.85
CA HIS A 57 -8.80 3.44 -15.69
C HIS A 57 -8.65 4.91 -15.31
N ASN A 58 -9.78 5.57 -15.02
CA ASN A 58 -9.81 6.98 -14.62
C ASN A 58 -10.02 7.18 -13.11
N THR A 59 -10.37 6.12 -12.38
CA THR A 59 -10.58 6.18 -10.93
C THR A 59 -9.25 6.21 -10.20
N LYS A 60 -9.03 7.28 -9.42
CA LYS A 60 -7.87 7.39 -8.52
C LYS A 60 -7.95 6.33 -7.43
N LEU A 61 -6.80 5.75 -7.11
CA LEU A 61 -6.73 4.68 -6.12
C LEU A 61 -6.69 5.23 -4.69
N SER A 62 -7.47 4.62 -3.80
CA SER A 62 -7.24 4.73 -2.36
C SER A 62 -6.03 3.88 -1.95
N SER A 63 -5.62 3.95 -0.70
CA SER A 63 -4.55 3.10 -0.15
C SER A 63 -4.83 1.61 -0.36
N ALA A 64 -6.07 1.16 -0.16
CA ALA A 64 -6.46 -0.22 -0.46
C ALA A 64 -6.32 -0.56 -1.95
N GLY A 65 -6.65 0.37 -2.84
CA GLY A 65 -6.45 0.24 -4.28
C GLY A 65 -4.97 0.17 -4.68
N LEU A 66 -4.11 0.95 -4.02
CA LEU A 66 -2.65 0.89 -4.19
C LEU A 66 -2.09 -0.46 -3.73
N ILE A 67 -2.54 -0.98 -2.57
CA ILE A 67 -2.15 -2.32 -2.12
C ILE A 67 -2.60 -3.38 -3.13
N TYR A 68 -3.82 -3.28 -3.66
CA TYR A 68 -4.29 -4.19 -4.69
C TYR A 68 -3.43 -4.11 -5.98
N LYS A 69 -3.08 -2.91 -6.43
CA LYS A 69 -2.26 -2.70 -7.62
C LYS A 69 -0.91 -3.41 -7.53
N HIS A 70 -0.26 -3.36 -6.36
CA HIS A 70 1.10 -3.89 -6.18
C HIS A 70 1.16 -5.34 -5.66
N PHE A 71 0.23 -5.74 -4.79
CA PHE A 71 0.26 -7.06 -4.13
C PHE A 71 -0.96 -7.92 -4.42
N GLY A 72 -2.01 -7.38 -5.04
CA GLY A 72 -3.32 -8.01 -5.15
C GLY A 72 -3.29 -9.38 -5.80
N LYS A 73 -2.53 -9.55 -6.90
CA LYS A 73 -2.39 -10.84 -7.60
C LYS A 73 -1.80 -11.92 -6.69
N GLU A 74 -0.73 -11.60 -5.97
CA GLU A 74 -0.07 -12.55 -5.07
C GLU A 74 -0.95 -12.87 -3.86
N ILE A 75 -1.60 -11.86 -3.29
CA ILE A 75 -2.54 -12.04 -2.17
C ILE A 75 -3.69 -12.96 -2.57
N ILE A 76 -4.31 -12.73 -3.73
CA ILE A 76 -5.40 -13.57 -4.24
C ILE A 76 -4.91 -15.01 -4.45
N LYS A 77 -3.74 -15.18 -5.09
CA LYS A 77 -3.13 -16.49 -5.30
C LYS A 77 -2.92 -17.22 -3.96
N THR A 78 -2.37 -16.53 -2.97
CA THR A 78 -2.13 -17.07 -1.62
C THR A 78 -3.43 -17.46 -0.91
N GLN A 79 -4.47 -16.63 -0.98
CA GLN A 79 -5.77 -16.91 -0.34
C GLN A 79 -6.55 -18.04 -1.01
N LEU A 80 -6.39 -18.22 -2.31
CA LEU A 80 -7.06 -19.29 -3.07
C LEU A 80 -6.23 -20.59 -3.16
N GLY A 81 -4.99 -20.60 -2.66
CA GLY A 81 -4.10 -21.76 -2.76
C GLY A 81 -3.67 -22.10 -4.20
N LEU A 82 -3.62 -21.10 -5.08
CA LEU A 82 -3.26 -21.22 -6.50
C LEU A 82 -1.74 -21.14 -6.72
#